data_AF-V4JPN6-F1
#
_entry.id   AF-V4JPN6-F1
#
_cell.length_a   1.000
_cell.length_b   1.000
_cell.length_c   1.000
_cell.angle_alpha   90.00
_cell.angle_beta   90.00
_cell.angle_gamma   90.00
#
_symmetry.space_group_name_H-M   'P 1'
#
loop_
_entity.id
_entity.type
_entity.pdbx_description
1 polymer ?
#
loop_
_entity_poly.entity_id
_entity_poly.type
_entity_poly.pdbx_seq_one_letter_code
_entity_poly.pdbx_strand_id
1 'polypeptide(L)'
;MTSLIQQWAEVDEDQLTRLVQCLRHVGIARYLKARRIDDARLELLVARLPTGERFQNTDLVNILDVGFGLSQALPVWVALIAAKPGRVVYIEQPELHLHPLTQSRMADVLVDMALRGVRVIVKTHSDLLLRGIQTAVAKGRIEPCRVSLHWFGRDPKTGLTREAKAPLDADGAFGDWPSDCDDVALRAECEYLDVVAARHRS
;
A
#
# COMPACT_ATOMS: atom_id res chain seq x y z
N MET A 1 -12.90 4.12 -13.07
CA MET A 1 -12.41 2.87 -12.44
C MET A 1 -13.32 1.69 -12.78
N THR A 2 -14.59 1.70 -12.38
CA THR A 2 -15.49 0.55 -12.57
C THR A 2 -15.67 0.12 -14.03
N SER A 3 -15.69 1.09 -14.96
CA SER A 3 -15.68 0.83 -16.40
C SER A 3 -14.42 0.11 -16.90
N LEU A 4 -13.24 0.43 -16.35
CA LEU A 4 -11.99 -0.27 -16.67
C LEU A 4 -12.02 -1.71 -16.15
N ILE A 5 -12.53 -1.93 -14.94
CA ILE A 5 -12.66 -3.28 -14.37
C ILE A 5 -13.63 -4.13 -15.21
N GLN A 6 -14.75 -3.55 -15.66
CA GLN A 6 -15.67 -4.23 -16.58
C GLN A 6 -14.98 -4.51 -17.93
N GLN A 7 -14.27 -3.54 -18.49
CA GLN A 7 -13.52 -3.74 -19.73
C GLN A 7 -12.49 -4.86 -19.59
N TRP A 8 -11.78 -4.96 -18.46
CA TRP A 8 -10.87 -6.07 -18.19
C TRP A 8 -11.61 -7.40 -18.08
N ALA A 9 -12.77 -7.42 -17.43
CA ALA A 9 -13.61 -8.63 -17.37
C ALA A 9 -14.11 -9.10 -18.75
N GLU A 10 -14.24 -8.18 -19.72
CA GLU A 10 -14.77 -8.48 -21.06
C GLU A 10 -13.67 -8.68 -22.13
N VAL A 11 -12.52 -8.02 -21.99
CA VAL A 11 -11.54 -7.85 -23.08
C VAL A 11 -10.10 -8.19 -22.67
N ASP A 12 -9.74 -8.08 -21.39
CA ASP A 12 -8.36 -8.25 -20.90
C ASP A 12 -8.34 -8.91 -19.52
N GLU A 13 -8.54 -10.23 -19.52
CA GLU A 13 -8.66 -11.06 -18.31
C GLU A 13 -7.36 -11.05 -17.47
N ASP A 14 -6.22 -10.73 -18.08
CA ASP A 14 -4.92 -10.65 -17.42
C ASP A 14 -4.87 -9.50 -16.41
N GLN A 15 -5.40 -8.32 -16.76
CA GLN A 15 -5.41 -7.17 -15.84
C GLN A 15 -6.38 -7.39 -14.68
N LEU A 16 -7.54 -8.02 -14.94
CA LEU A 16 -8.48 -8.38 -13.87
C LEU A 16 -7.86 -9.43 -12.94
N THR A 17 -7.22 -10.46 -13.50
CA THR A 17 -6.51 -11.49 -12.73
C THR A 17 -5.42 -10.87 -11.85
N ARG A 18 -4.61 -9.95 -12.39
CA ARG A 18 -3.59 -9.22 -11.63
C ARG A 18 -4.20 -8.40 -10.49
N LEU A 19 -5.32 -7.72 -10.74
CA LEU A 19 -6.03 -6.96 -9.72
C LEU A 19 -6.51 -7.86 -8.58
N VAL A 20 -7.16 -8.97 -8.92
CA VAL A 20 -7.63 -9.94 -7.91
C VAL A 20 -6.45 -10.55 -7.13
N GLN A 21 -5.35 -10.87 -7.80
CA GLN A 21 -4.13 -11.37 -7.14
C GLN A 21 -3.55 -10.32 -6.18
N CYS A 22 -3.48 -9.06 -6.57
CA CYS A 22 -3.02 -7.97 -5.70
C CYS A 22 -3.93 -7.82 -4.48
N LEU A 23 -5.26 -7.72 -4.69
CA LEU A 23 -6.24 -7.59 -3.61
C LEU A 23 -6.18 -8.77 -2.63
N ARG A 24 -5.95 -9.98 -3.14
CA ARG A 24 -5.79 -11.19 -2.33
C ARG A 24 -4.49 -11.16 -1.55
N HIS A 25 -3.39 -10.77 -2.19
CA HIS A 25 -2.08 -10.64 -1.54
C HIS A 25 -2.14 -9.69 -0.35
N VAL A 26 -2.76 -8.52 -0.52
CA VAL A 26 -2.86 -7.53 0.55
C VAL A 26 -3.98 -7.80 1.56
N GLY A 27 -4.69 -8.92 1.41
CA GLY A 27 -5.69 -9.39 2.37
C GLY A 27 -7.01 -8.63 2.32
N ILE A 28 -7.30 -7.94 1.22
CA ILE A 28 -8.51 -7.12 1.09
C ILE A 28 -9.67 -7.91 0.45
N ALA A 29 -9.43 -8.59 -0.66
CA ALA A 29 -10.48 -9.35 -1.35
C ALA A 29 -9.91 -10.53 -2.13
N ARG A 30 -10.56 -11.69 -2.05
CA ARG A 30 -10.17 -12.90 -2.81
C ARG A 30 -10.82 -13.02 -4.18
N TYR A 31 -11.91 -12.27 -4.41
CA TYR A 31 -12.69 -12.32 -5.63
C TYR A 31 -13.34 -10.96 -5.89
N LEU A 32 -13.38 -10.58 -7.16
CA LEU A 32 -13.98 -9.34 -7.65
C LEU A 32 -14.79 -9.66 -8.90
N LYS A 33 -16.03 -9.17 -8.95
CA LYS A 33 -16.92 -9.28 -10.11
C LYS A 33 -17.53 -7.92 -10.40
N ALA A 34 -17.38 -7.44 -11.63
CA ALA A 34 -18.16 -6.31 -12.11
C ALA A 34 -19.51 -6.82 -12.64
N ARG A 35 -20.60 -6.19 -12.20
CA ARG A 35 -21.96 -6.47 -12.66
C ARG A 35 -22.58 -5.19 -13.21
N ARG A 36 -23.06 -5.23 -14.45
CA ARG A 36 -23.85 -4.14 -15.03
C ARG A 36 -25.26 -4.14 -14.42
N ILE A 37 -25.68 -3.00 -13.89
CA ILE A 37 -27.06 -2.80 -13.40
C ILE A 37 -27.91 -2.24 -14.55
N ASP A 38 -27.40 -1.22 -15.25
CA ASP A 38 -28.03 -0.57 -16.40
C ASP A 38 -26.94 -0.01 -17.36
N ASP A 39 -27.35 0.77 -18.37
CA ASP A 39 -26.44 1.32 -19.38
C ASP A 39 -25.37 2.27 -18.82
N ALA A 40 -25.64 2.90 -17.67
CA ALA A 40 -24.77 3.91 -17.05
C ALA A 40 -24.14 3.47 -15.72
N ARG A 41 -24.66 2.42 -15.07
CA ARG A 41 -24.29 2.02 -13.71
C ARG A 41 -23.71 0.61 -13.68
N LEU A 42 -22.53 0.53 -13.06
CA LEU A 42 -21.82 -0.71 -12.79
C LEU A 42 -21.63 -0.86 -11.29
N GLU A 43 -21.80 -2.09 -10.83
CA GLU A 43 -21.56 -2.50 -9.46
C GLU A 43 -20.33 -3.39 -9.36
N LEU A 44 -19.53 -3.20 -8.33
CA LEU A 44 -18.43 -4.09 -8.00
C LEU A 44 -18.83 -4.94 -6.81
N LEU A 45 -18.78 -6.24 -7.01
CA LEU A 45 -19.08 -7.25 -6.02
C LEU A 45 -17.79 -7.94 -5.58
N VAL A 46 -17.61 -8.10 -4.28
CA VAL A 46 -16.49 -8.86 -3.71
C VAL A 46 -17.01 -9.96 -2.80
N ALA A 47 -16.21 -11.01 -2.60
CA ALA A 47 -16.53 -11.99 -1.58
C ALA A 47 -16.51 -11.33 -0.19
N ARG A 48 -17.54 -11.59 0.64
CA ARG A 48 -17.67 -10.97 1.98
C ARG A 48 -16.47 -11.24 2.88
N LEU A 49 -15.94 -12.46 2.82
CA LEU A 49 -14.73 -12.82 3.57
C LEU A 49 -13.49 -12.70 2.66
N PRO A 50 -12.44 -11.99 3.10
CA PRO A 50 -11.20 -11.87 2.35
C PRO A 50 -10.44 -13.20 2.28
N THR A 51 -10.67 -14.11 3.23
CA THR A 51 -10.05 -15.43 3.35
C THR A 51 -11.10 -16.49 3.72
N GLY A 52 -11.05 -17.67 3.10
CA GLY A 52 -11.93 -18.79 3.46
C GLY A 52 -11.81 -19.99 2.53
N GLU A 53 -12.00 -21.20 3.09
CA GLU A 53 -11.85 -22.49 2.39
C GLU A 53 -13.02 -22.84 1.46
N ARG A 54 -14.16 -22.12 1.56
CA ARG A 54 -15.30 -22.38 0.67
C ARG A 54 -14.97 -21.89 -0.74
N PHE A 55 -14.81 -22.86 -1.65
CA PHE A 55 -14.54 -22.71 -3.09
C PHE A 55 -15.67 -22.01 -3.89
N GLN A 56 -16.84 -21.83 -3.29
CA GLN A 56 -17.95 -21.14 -3.96
C GLN A 56 -17.97 -19.67 -3.54
N ASN A 57 -17.72 -18.78 -4.51
CA ASN A 57 -17.91 -17.33 -4.38
C ASN A 57 -19.41 -16.97 -4.45
N THR A 58 -20.22 -17.61 -3.61
CA THR A 58 -21.69 -17.45 -3.61
C THR A 58 -22.17 -16.30 -2.73
N ASP A 59 -21.42 -15.95 -1.67
CA ASP A 59 -21.70 -14.79 -0.82
C ASP A 59 -20.90 -13.57 -1.29
N LEU A 60 -21.51 -12.83 -2.21
CA LEU A 60 -20.98 -11.59 -2.75
C LEU A 60 -21.71 -10.39 -2.18
N VAL A 61 -20.96 -9.34 -1.88
CA VAL A 61 -21.46 -8.06 -1.37
C VAL A 61 -20.92 -6.93 -2.20
N ASN A 62 -21.63 -5.81 -2.20
CA ASN A 62 -21.14 -4.60 -2.86
C ASN A 62 -19.85 -4.16 -2.16
N ILE A 63 -18.87 -3.73 -2.96
CA ILE A 63 -17.62 -3.18 -2.45
C ILE A 63 -17.81 -2.00 -1.49
N LEU A 64 -18.94 -1.30 -1.60
CA LEU A 64 -19.29 -0.20 -0.71
C LEU A 64 -19.72 -0.68 0.68
N ASP A 65 -20.11 -1.94 0.83
CA ASP A 65 -20.65 -2.51 2.08
C ASP A 65 -19.60 -3.25 2.93
N VAL A 66 -18.38 -3.46 2.41
CA VAL A 66 -17.29 -4.23 3.07
C VAL A 66 -16.33 -3.37 3.88
N GLY A 67 -16.51 -2.05 3.87
CA GLY A 67 -15.74 -1.12 4.68
C GLY A 67 -14.94 -0.10 3.87
N PHE A 68 -14.73 1.06 4.48
CA PHE A 68 -14.23 2.27 3.84
C PHE A 68 -12.82 2.13 3.22
N GLY A 69 -11.95 1.30 3.82
CA GLY A 69 -10.58 1.11 3.33
C GLY A 69 -10.50 0.49 1.93
N LEU A 70 -11.33 -0.50 1.62
CA LEU A 70 -11.29 -1.18 0.32
C LEU A 70 -11.81 -0.27 -0.82
N SER A 71 -12.89 0.47 -0.59
CA SER A 71 -13.47 1.34 -1.61
C SER A 71 -12.54 2.52 -1.96
N GLN A 72 -11.76 3.02 -1.00
CA GLN A 72 -10.77 4.08 -1.25
C GLN A 72 -9.46 3.56 -1.86
N ALA A 73 -9.03 2.36 -1.46
CA ALA A 73 -7.80 1.81 -1.99
C ALA A 73 -7.97 1.35 -3.44
N LEU A 74 -9.11 0.74 -3.81
CA LEU A 74 -9.30 0.14 -5.13
C LEU A 74 -8.92 1.05 -6.32
N PRO A 75 -9.28 2.35 -6.35
CA PRO A 75 -8.83 3.28 -7.38
C PRO A 75 -7.31 3.35 -7.54
N VAL A 76 -6.57 3.32 -6.43
CA VAL A 76 -5.10 3.32 -6.42
C VAL A 76 -4.57 2.04 -7.08
N TRP A 77 -5.09 0.87 -6.69
CA TRP A 77 -4.69 -0.42 -7.26
C TRP A 77 -4.97 -0.51 -8.75
N VAL A 78 -6.15 -0.04 -9.18
CA VAL A 78 -6.53 -0.02 -10.59
C VAL A 78 -5.61 0.90 -11.38
N ALA A 79 -5.29 2.10 -10.86
CA ALA A 79 -4.38 3.03 -11.51
C ALA A 79 -2.96 2.45 -11.66
N LEU A 80 -2.45 1.80 -10.61
CA LEU A 80 -1.15 1.11 -10.63
C LEU A 80 -1.12 -0.01 -11.67
N ILE A 81 -2.16 -0.84 -11.72
CA ILE A 81 -2.21 -1.98 -12.65
C ILE A 81 -2.35 -1.53 -14.10
N ALA A 82 -3.21 -0.54 -14.36
CA ALA A 82 -3.46 0.03 -15.67
C ALA A 82 -2.24 0.76 -16.26
N ALA A 83 -1.30 1.20 -15.42
CA ALA A 83 -0.12 1.92 -15.85
C ALA A 83 0.79 1.04 -16.72
N LYS A 84 1.09 1.53 -17.92
CA LYS A 84 2.03 0.91 -18.85
C LYS A 84 3.49 1.25 -18.47
N PRO A 85 4.47 0.42 -18.85
CA PRO A 85 5.89 0.74 -18.66
C PRO A 85 6.24 2.13 -19.21
N GLY A 86 7.12 2.86 -18.51
CA GLY A 86 7.50 4.23 -18.85
C GLY A 86 6.54 5.32 -18.39
N ARG A 87 5.37 4.96 -17.81
CA ARG A 87 4.44 5.93 -17.22
C ARG A 87 4.81 6.25 -15.78
N VAL A 88 4.40 7.44 -15.34
CA VAL A 88 4.50 7.88 -13.94
C VAL A 88 3.15 7.75 -13.29
N VAL A 89 3.12 7.19 -12.07
CA VAL A 89 1.94 7.16 -11.21
C VAL A 89 2.29 7.88 -9.91
N TYR A 90 1.57 8.97 -9.63
CA TYR A 90 1.68 9.74 -8.40
C TYR A 90 0.51 9.41 -7.48
N ILE A 91 0.80 9.08 -6.21
CA ILE A 91 -0.21 8.69 -5.24
C ILE A 91 0.07 9.36 -3.90
N GLU A 92 -0.94 9.97 -3.31
CA GLU A 92 -0.88 10.49 -1.95
C GLU A 92 -1.59 9.56 -0.98
N GLN A 93 -0.92 9.26 0.12
CA GLN A 93 -1.40 8.49 1.27
C GLN A 93 -2.19 7.23 0.87
N PRO A 94 -1.63 6.34 0.01
CA PRO A 94 -2.35 5.14 -0.41
C PRO A 94 -2.68 4.19 0.75
N GLU A 95 -2.00 4.32 1.88
CA GLU A 95 -2.20 3.57 3.12
C GLU A 95 -3.47 3.94 3.91
N LEU A 96 -4.10 5.08 3.59
CA LEU A 96 -5.11 5.66 4.46
C LEU A 96 -6.33 4.73 4.59
N HIS A 97 -6.81 4.57 5.83
CA HIS A 97 -7.94 3.68 6.17
C HIS A 97 -7.70 2.18 5.91
N LEU A 98 -6.47 1.76 5.59
CA LEU A 98 -6.11 0.36 5.47
C LEU A 98 -5.62 -0.22 6.79
N HIS A 99 -5.92 -1.50 6.99
CA HIS A 99 -5.39 -2.27 8.11
C HIS A 99 -3.85 -2.28 8.07
N PRO A 100 -3.13 -2.18 9.20
CA PRO A 100 -1.67 -2.19 9.28
C PRO A 100 -0.98 -3.25 8.39
N LEU A 101 -1.48 -4.49 8.43
CA LEU A 101 -0.98 -5.58 7.60
C LEU A 101 -1.08 -5.27 6.09
N THR A 102 -2.19 -4.67 5.66
CA THR A 102 -2.43 -4.28 4.27
C THR A 102 -1.50 -3.14 3.87
N GLN A 103 -1.24 -2.18 4.76
CA GLN A 103 -0.28 -1.09 4.51
C GLN A 103 1.12 -1.64 4.26
N SER A 104 1.58 -2.61 5.07
CA SER A 104 2.89 -3.25 4.87
C SER A 104 2.95 -4.01 3.54
N ARG A 105 1.92 -4.80 3.21
CA ARG A 105 1.87 -5.57 1.95
C ARG A 105 1.69 -4.72 0.69
N MET A 106 1.21 -3.48 0.84
CA MET A 106 1.13 -2.55 -0.29
C MET A 106 2.51 -2.23 -0.88
N ALA A 107 3.57 -2.27 -0.06
CA ALA A 107 4.94 -2.12 -0.54
C ALA A 107 5.29 -3.11 -1.65
N ASP A 108 4.86 -4.37 -1.52
CA ASP A 108 5.13 -5.41 -2.52
C ASP A 108 4.56 -5.01 -3.89
N VAL A 109 3.36 -4.41 -3.90
CA VAL A 109 2.71 -4.05 -5.17
C VAL A 109 3.32 -2.80 -5.79
N LEU A 110 3.75 -1.83 -4.98
CA LEU A 110 4.53 -0.70 -5.48
C LEU A 110 5.85 -1.16 -6.10
N VAL A 111 6.52 -2.13 -5.46
CA VAL A 111 7.74 -2.76 -5.99
C VAL A 111 7.45 -3.49 -7.30
N ASP A 112 6.38 -4.29 -7.38
CA ASP A 112 6.00 -4.98 -8.62
C ASP A 112 5.77 -3.99 -9.78
N MET A 113 5.15 -2.83 -9.49
CA MET A 113 4.96 -1.80 -10.50
C MET A 113 6.28 -1.16 -10.95
N ALA A 114 7.17 -0.88 -10.00
CA ALA A 114 8.52 -0.40 -10.30
C ALA A 114 9.28 -1.39 -11.18
N LEU A 115 9.22 -2.69 -10.87
CA LEU A 115 9.85 -3.76 -11.64
C LEU A 115 9.28 -3.89 -13.06
N ARG A 116 7.98 -3.65 -13.23
CA ARG A 116 7.33 -3.54 -14.56
C ARG A 116 7.78 -2.32 -15.38
N GLY A 117 8.58 -1.42 -14.81
CA GLY A 117 9.06 -0.20 -15.47
C GLY A 117 8.11 0.99 -15.32
N VAL A 118 7.16 0.94 -14.38
CA VAL A 118 6.34 2.11 -14.01
C VAL A 118 7.11 2.93 -12.99
N ARG A 119 7.17 4.25 -13.15
CA ARG A 119 7.74 5.14 -12.14
C ARG A 119 6.67 5.51 -11.13
N VAL A 120 6.80 5.01 -9.90
CA VAL A 120 5.83 5.27 -8.83
C VAL A 120 6.39 6.35 -7.91
N ILE A 121 5.60 7.38 -7.63
CA ILE A 121 5.90 8.41 -6.64
C ILE A 121 4.81 8.36 -5.59
N VAL A 122 5.20 8.07 -4.35
CA VAL A 122 4.27 7.92 -3.23
C VAL A 122 4.62 8.91 -2.14
N LYS A 123 3.63 9.66 -1.69
CA LYS A 123 3.68 10.41 -0.43
C LYS A 123 3.00 9.55 0.64
N THR A 124 3.69 9.25 1.72
CA THR A 124 3.22 8.38 2.80
C THR A 124 3.68 8.94 4.14
N HIS A 125 2.90 8.67 5.18
CA HIS A 125 3.30 8.82 6.58
C HIS A 125 3.31 7.47 7.32
N SER A 126 3.13 6.36 6.59
CA SER A 126 3.14 5.02 7.15
C SER A 126 4.55 4.44 7.23
N ASP A 127 5.01 4.24 8.47
CA ASP A 127 6.25 3.51 8.75
C ASP A 127 6.13 2.06 8.30
N LEU A 128 4.93 1.48 8.31
CA LEU A 128 4.69 0.11 7.83
C LEU A 128 4.91 -0.02 6.33
N LEU A 129 4.46 0.98 5.55
CA LEU A 129 4.70 1.02 4.11
C LEU A 129 6.20 1.22 3.83
N LEU A 130 6.85 2.14 4.54
CA LEU A 130 8.28 2.39 4.42
C LEU A 130 9.09 1.11 4.74
N ARG A 131 8.85 0.48 5.89
CA ARG A 131 9.47 -0.78 6.30
C ARG A 131 9.21 -1.91 5.30
N GLY A 132 8.03 -1.94 4.68
CA GLY A 132 7.72 -2.88 3.61
C GLY A 132 8.65 -2.71 2.40
N ILE A 133 8.92 -1.47 1.99
CA ILE A 133 9.85 -1.17 0.89
C ILE A 133 11.29 -1.52 1.28
N GLN A 134 11.73 -1.16 2.49
CA GLN A 134 13.04 -1.53 3.01
C GLN A 134 13.23 -3.05 3.05
N THR A 135 12.21 -3.77 3.52
CA THR A 135 12.20 -5.25 3.54
C THR A 135 12.30 -5.83 2.13
N ALA A 136 11.68 -5.20 1.13
CA ALA A 136 11.78 -5.66 -0.25
C ALA A 136 13.20 -5.47 -0.82
N VAL A 137 13.89 -4.38 -0.45
CA VAL A 137 15.30 -4.16 -0.79
C VAL A 137 16.18 -5.21 -0.10
N ALA A 138 16.04 -5.40 1.21
CA ALA A 138 16.80 -6.39 1.99
C ALA A 138 16.64 -7.82 1.47
N LYS A 139 15.46 -8.16 0.93
CA LYS A 139 15.18 -9.46 0.29
C LYS A 139 15.75 -9.59 -1.13
N GLY A 140 16.40 -8.56 -1.67
CA GLY A 140 16.90 -8.53 -3.04
C GLY A 140 15.81 -8.45 -4.11
N ARG A 141 14.58 -8.07 -3.74
CA ARG A 141 13.44 -8.01 -4.68
C ARG A 141 13.51 -6.77 -5.59
N ILE A 142 14.15 -5.71 -5.12
CA ILE A 142 14.40 -4.48 -5.88
C ILE A 142 15.77 -3.93 -5.49
N GLU A 143 16.53 -3.45 -6.48
CA GLU A 143 17.83 -2.85 -6.24
C GLU A 143 17.70 -1.52 -5.47
N PRO A 144 18.57 -1.23 -4.49
CA PRO A 144 18.50 0.01 -3.72
C PRO A 144 18.51 1.27 -4.59
N CYS A 145 19.25 1.25 -5.71
CA CYS A 145 19.34 2.37 -6.65
C CYS A 145 18.02 2.70 -7.38
N ARG A 146 17.05 1.78 -7.36
CA ARG A 146 15.71 1.99 -7.95
C ARG A 146 14.73 2.61 -6.97
N VAL A 147 15.14 2.82 -5.72
CA VAL A 147 14.33 3.43 -4.65
C VAL A 147 15.02 4.71 -4.18
N SER A 148 14.24 5.77 -3.97
CA SER A 148 14.74 7.03 -3.45
C SER A 148 13.76 7.54 -2.40
N LEU A 149 14.25 7.74 -1.18
CA LEU A 149 13.46 8.31 -0.09
C LEU A 149 13.75 9.80 0.01
N HIS A 150 12.69 10.59 0.09
CA HIS A 150 12.74 12.03 0.21
C HIS A 150 11.94 12.46 1.43
N TRP A 151 12.61 13.11 2.37
CA TRP A 151 12.00 13.65 3.57
C TRP A 151 11.81 15.15 3.44
N PHE A 152 10.63 15.62 3.80
CA PHE A 152 10.31 17.04 3.78
C PHE A 152 10.07 17.50 5.21
N GLY A 153 10.99 18.31 5.72
CA GLY A 153 10.90 18.96 7.02
C GLY A 153 10.76 20.47 6.88
N ARG A 154 10.56 21.14 8.02
CA ARG A 154 10.57 22.60 8.10
C ARG A 154 11.87 23.06 8.76
N ASP A 155 12.58 23.98 8.12
CA ASP A 155 13.76 24.59 8.73
C ASP A 155 13.32 25.43 9.96
N PRO A 156 13.87 25.17 11.15
CA PRO A 156 13.41 25.82 12.38
C PRO A 156 13.80 27.30 12.47
N LYS A 157 14.78 27.76 11.68
CA LYS A 157 15.25 29.15 11.67
C LYS A 157 14.52 30.00 10.65
N THR A 158 14.25 29.45 9.47
CA THR A 158 13.68 30.18 8.32
C THR A 158 12.21 29.85 8.07
N GLY A 159 11.72 28.72 8.60
CA GLY A 159 10.37 28.24 8.36
C GLY A 159 10.12 27.69 6.95
N LEU A 160 11.14 27.63 6.09
CA LEU A 160 11.06 27.11 4.72
C LEU A 160 11.14 25.57 4.71
N THR A 161 10.65 24.95 3.64
CA THR A 161 10.77 23.50 3.45
C THR A 161 12.22 23.12 3.17
N ARG A 162 12.73 22.14 3.94
CA ARG A 162 14.01 21.50 3.71
C ARG A 162 13.78 20.07 3.26
N GLU A 163 14.38 19.72 2.13
CA GLU A 163 14.40 18.34 1.63
C GLU A 163 15.66 17.64 2.13
N ALA A 164 15.51 16.40 2.59
CA ALA A 164 16.60 15.48 2.87
C ALA A 164 16.40 14.21 2.06
N LYS A 165 17.37 13.89 1.22
CA LYS A 165 17.38 12.63 0.46
C LYS A 165 18.11 11.56 1.25
N ALA A 166 17.48 10.39 1.39
CA ALA A 166 18.04 9.24 2.07
C ALA A 166 18.18 8.07 1.08
N PRO A 167 19.39 7.81 0.54
CA PRO A 167 19.63 6.62 -0.27
C PRO A 167 19.53 5.36 0.60
N LEU A 168 19.00 4.29 0.03
CA LEU A 168 18.99 2.97 0.67
C LEU A 168 20.28 2.22 0.39
N ASP A 169 20.77 1.46 1.38
CA ASP A 169 21.84 0.48 1.21
C ASP A 169 21.28 -0.91 0.85
N ALA A 170 22.16 -1.91 0.77
CA ALA A 170 21.80 -3.28 0.40
C ALA A 170 20.87 -3.97 1.40
N ASP A 171 20.89 -3.55 2.67
CA ASP A 171 20.02 -4.08 3.73
C ASP A 171 18.69 -3.33 3.80
N GLY A 172 18.46 -2.38 2.87
CA GLY A 172 17.29 -1.50 2.88
C GLY A 172 17.31 -0.49 4.03
N ALA A 173 18.44 -0.34 4.72
CA ALA A 173 18.62 0.71 5.70
C ALA A 173 18.97 2.02 5.00
N PHE A 174 18.76 3.12 5.71
CA PHE A 174 19.25 4.43 5.35
C PHE A 174 20.01 5.01 6.54
N GLY A 175 20.91 5.96 6.26
CA GLY A 175 21.74 6.61 7.28
C GLY A 175 20.93 7.46 8.26
N ASP A 176 21.29 8.74 8.41
CA ASP A 176 20.66 9.57 9.44
C ASP A 176 19.14 9.72 9.22
N TRP A 177 18.37 9.21 10.18
CA TRP A 177 16.92 9.30 10.23
C TRP A 177 16.49 10.74 10.55
N PRO A 178 15.62 11.38 9.75
CA PRO A 178 15.02 12.65 10.15
C PRO A 178 14.04 12.40 11.31
N SER A 179 14.35 13.00 12.46
CA SER A 179 13.89 12.75 13.84
C SER A 179 12.38 12.59 14.14
N ASP A 180 11.50 12.68 13.15
CA ASP A 180 10.06 12.89 13.40
C ASP A 180 9.15 11.69 13.11
N CYS A 181 9.60 10.64 12.41
CA CYS A 181 8.67 9.60 11.90
C CYS A 181 8.58 8.31 12.73
N ASP A 182 9.68 7.73 13.20
CA ASP A 182 9.64 6.43 13.91
C ASP A 182 9.64 6.57 15.45
N ASP A 183 10.07 7.72 15.96
CA ASP A 183 10.49 7.82 17.36
C ASP A 183 9.33 7.84 18.36
N VAL A 184 8.13 8.25 17.95
CA VAL A 184 7.03 8.46 18.91
C VAL A 184 6.50 7.14 19.46
N ALA A 185 6.24 6.16 18.59
CA ALA A 185 5.68 4.87 19.00
C ALA A 185 6.71 4.06 19.80
N LEU A 186 7.97 4.01 19.34
CA LEU A 186 9.04 3.31 20.04
C LEU A 186 9.33 3.95 21.40
N ARG A 187 9.36 5.29 21.49
CA ARG A 187 9.54 5.97 22.78
C ARG A 187 8.39 5.69 23.73
N ALA A 188 7.14 5.69 23.25
CA ALA A 188 5.98 5.36 24.07
C ALA A 188 6.03 3.91 24.58
N GLU A 189 6.48 2.96 23.75
CA GLU A 189 6.64 1.56 24.15
C GLU A 189 7.78 1.39 25.16
N CYS A 190 8.94 2.01 24.93
CA CYS A 190 10.05 2.02 25.88
C CYS A 190 9.62 2.62 27.23
N GLU A 191 8.92 3.76 27.22
CA GLU A 191 8.41 4.41 28.44
C GLU A 191 7.47 3.47 29.22
N TYR A 192 6.56 2.78 28.54
CA TYR A 192 5.70 1.78 29.18
C TYR A 192 6.50 0.63 29.81
N LEU A 193 7.44 0.04 29.05
CA LEU A 193 8.26 -1.08 29.51
C LEU A 193 9.12 -0.69 30.71
N ASP A 194 9.68 0.52 30.71
CA ASP A 194 10.48 1.04 31.82
C ASP A 194 9.66 1.17 33.10
N VAL A 195 8.43 1.72 33.01
CA VAL A 195 7.52 1.84 34.16
C VAL A 195 7.10 0.47 34.70
N VAL A 196 6.81 -0.49 33.83
CA VAL A 196 6.46 -1.87 34.22
C VAL A 196 7.66 -2.57 34.88
N ALA A 197 8.85 -2.45 34.28
CA ALA A 197 10.06 -3.05 34.81
C ALA A 197 10.49 -2.46 36.15
N ALA A 198 10.18 -1.19 36.44
CA ALA A 198 10.42 -0.56 37.73
C ALA A 198 9.47 -1.10 38.82
N ARG A 199 8.19 -1.35 38.50
CA ARG A 199 7.20 -1.91 39.43
C ARG A 199 7.48 -3.34 39.86
N HIS A 200 8.09 -4.14 39.00
CA HIS A 200 8.44 -5.53 39.33
C HIS A 200 9.78 -5.69 40.06
N ARG A 201 10.52 -4.59 40.28
CA ARG A 201 11.76 -4.56 41.07
C ARG A 201 11.58 -4.00 42.49
N SER A 202 10.37 -3.57 42.84
CA SER A 202 9.95 -3.10 44.17
C SER A 202 9.06 -4.13 44.85
#